data_AF-A0A8T7EL54-F1
#
_entry.id   AF-A0A8T7EL54-F1
#
_cell.length_a   1.000
_cell.length_b   1.000
_cell.length_c   1.000
_cell.angle_alpha   90.00
_cell.angle_beta   90.00
_cell.angle_gamma   90.00
#
_symmetry.space_group_name_H-M   'P 1'
#
loop_
_entity.id
_entity.type
_entity.pdbx_description
1 polymer ?
#
loop_
_entity_poly.entity_id
_entity_poly.type
_entity_poly.pdbx_seq_one_letter_code
_entity_poly.pdbx_strand_id
1 'polypeptide(L)'
;MNAQIPRDSRYYRPRRALSWGALIFGILAGLAGGLYWAWQVAPVEETDTAPWQLNAQSRANYVVAIMVNYGYDSGPWRGRIAPARPAPAGRSGAVRRRHRVRLGALRLRRQRQRRARDPHHDDVLSQSRPGRMRRPTIPLFVGPTPTPQSTVFEIPTLPPPPTKTATPPPDPNEQGSTPVRVVPTVAPQGAFDIVRLERFCDADTPGIIVVQVQERDGTPLPGQRVRASWRDGRAYSSPA
;
A
#
# COMPACT_ATOMS: atom_id res chain seq x y z
N MET A 1 -33.55 -48.70 50.41
CA MET A 1 -32.30 -48.05 49.94
C MET A 1 -32.27 -46.66 50.55
N ASN A 2 -31.47 -46.47 51.61
CA ASN A 2 -31.48 -45.23 52.39
C ASN A 2 -30.49 -44.24 51.78
N ALA A 3 -31.00 -43.16 51.20
CA ALA A 3 -30.21 -42.05 50.71
C ALA A 3 -29.53 -41.35 51.90
N GLN A 4 -28.20 -41.48 51.98
CA GLN A 4 -27.42 -40.76 52.98
C GLN A 4 -27.36 -39.28 52.58
N ILE A 5 -27.96 -38.41 53.40
CA ILE A 5 -27.93 -36.96 53.23
C ILE A 5 -26.49 -36.49 53.53
N PRO A 6 -25.78 -35.85 52.59
CA PRO A 6 -24.43 -35.36 52.83
C PRO A 6 -24.46 -34.32 53.96
N ARG A 7 -23.68 -34.57 55.01
CA ARG A 7 -23.55 -33.67 56.16
C ARG A 7 -22.80 -32.42 55.73
N ASP A 8 -23.52 -31.31 55.74
CA ASP A 8 -23.00 -29.99 55.41
C ASP A 8 -21.90 -29.59 56.42
N SER A 9 -20.65 -29.58 55.97
CA SER A 9 -19.51 -29.28 56.84
C SER A 9 -19.42 -27.78 57.05
N ARG A 10 -19.64 -27.32 58.30
CA ARG A 10 -19.62 -25.91 58.75
C ARG A 10 -18.28 -25.16 58.56
N TYR A 11 -17.32 -25.72 57.83
CA TYR A 11 -15.98 -25.16 57.64
C TYR A 11 -15.65 -24.82 56.18
N TYR A 12 -16.67 -24.59 55.35
CA TYR A 12 -16.44 -23.99 54.02
C TYR A 12 -16.19 -22.49 54.17
N ARG A 13 -14.97 -22.11 54.56
CA ARG A 13 -14.52 -20.71 54.51
C ARG A 13 -14.01 -20.48 53.08
N PRO A 14 -14.76 -19.78 52.19
CA PRO A 14 -14.32 -19.57 50.82
C PRO A 14 -13.06 -18.71 50.86
N ARG A 15 -11.90 -19.37 50.78
CA ARG A 15 -10.61 -18.71 50.63
C ARG A 15 -10.59 -18.14 49.22
N ARG A 16 -11.07 -16.90 49.06
CA ARG A 16 -10.76 -16.10 47.89
C ARG A 16 -9.27 -15.74 48.01
N ALA A 17 -8.41 -16.65 47.58
CA ALA A 17 -6.96 -16.56 47.74
C ALA A 17 -6.35 -15.35 47.02
N LEU A 18 -7.13 -14.68 46.16
CA LEU A 18 -6.71 -13.51 45.43
C LEU A 18 -7.83 -12.46 45.49
N SER A 19 -7.51 -11.27 46.02
CA SER A 19 -8.45 -10.15 45.94
C SER A 19 -8.53 -9.72 44.47
N TRP A 20 -9.75 -9.65 43.94
CA TRP A 20 -9.99 -9.29 42.54
C TRP A 20 -9.44 -7.88 42.22
N GLY A 21 -9.46 -6.97 43.19
CA GLY A 21 -8.85 -5.65 43.07
C GLY A 21 -7.34 -5.70 42.86
N ALA A 22 -6.61 -6.52 43.62
CA ALA A 22 -5.16 -6.69 43.44
C ALA A 22 -4.82 -7.25 42.05
N LEU A 23 -5.66 -8.14 41.51
CA LEU A 23 -5.48 -8.66 40.16
C LEU A 23 -5.61 -7.56 39.10
N ILE A 24 -6.61 -6.68 39.21
CA ILE A 24 -6.79 -5.57 38.25
C ILE A 24 -5.64 -4.58 38.36
N PHE A 25 -5.24 -4.20 39.58
CA PHE A 25 -4.11 -3.30 39.78
C PHE A 25 -2.81 -3.90 39.22
N GLY A 26 -2.57 -5.20 39.39
CA GLY A 26 -1.41 -5.88 38.81
C GLY A 26 -1.41 -5.83 37.28
N ILE A 27 -2.56 -6.07 36.64
CA ILE A 27 -2.67 -6.01 35.17
C ILE A 27 -2.43 -4.58 34.67
N LEU A 28 -3.03 -3.58 35.32
CA LEU A 28 -2.85 -2.17 34.93
C LEU A 28 -1.40 -1.71 35.12
N ALA A 29 -0.79 -2.06 36.25
CA ALA A 29 0.61 -1.73 36.53
C ALA A 29 1.55 -2.44 35.52
N GLY A 30 1.28 -3.70 35.17
CA GLY A 30 2.05 -4.43 34.17
C GLY A 30 1.94 -3.84 32.76
N LEU A 31 0.73 -3.49 32.32
CA LEU A 31 0.52 -2.84 31.02
C LEU A 31 1.16 -1.45 30.95
N ALA A 32 0.99 -0.63 31.99
CA ALA A 32 1.60 0.69 32.07
C ALA A 32 3.13 0.60 32.08
N GLY A 33 3.69 -0.34 32.84
CA GLY A 33 5.13 -0.59 32.88
C GLY A 33 5.68 -1.08 31.54
N GLY A 34 4.99 -2.03 30.90
CA GLY A 34 5.38 -2.54 29.57
C GLY A 34 5.34 -1.46 28.50
N LEU A 35 4.31 -0.60 28.51
CA LEU A 35 4.19 0.51 27.55
C LEU A 35 5.27 1.58 27.79
N TYR A 36 5.53 1.95 29.05
CA TYR A 36 6.60 2.88 29.40
C TYR A 36 7.97 2.35 28.93
N TRP A 37 8.23 1.06 29.13
CA TRP A 37 9.46 0.42 28.68
C TRP A 37 9.62 0.45 27.16
N ALA A 38 8.56 0.11 26.43
CA ALA A 38 8.55 0.14 24.96
C ALA A 38 8.76 1.56 24.39
N TRP A 39 8.39 2.62 25.12
CA TRP A 39 8.58 3.99 24.65
C TRP A 39 9.91 4.60 25.04
N GLN A 40 10.40 4.36 26.25
CA GLN A 40 11.59 5.06 26.75
C GLN A 40 12.88 4.28 26.54
N VAL A 41 12.83 2.95 26.58
CA VAL A 41 14.07 2.14 26.59
C VAL A 41 14.30 1.41 25.28
N ALA A 42 13.25 0.99 24.60
CA ALA A 42 13.34 0.35 23.30
C ALA A 42 12.39 1.04 22.30
N PRO A 43 12.63 2.33 21.96
CA PRO A 43 11.83 3.00 20.96
C PRO A 43 11.85 2.19 19.67
N VAL A 44 10.70 2.06 19.01
CA VAL A 44 10.58 1.38 17.73
C VAL A 44 11.33 2.20 16.69
N GLU A 45 12.51 1.73 16.29
CA GLU A 45 13.21 2.25 15.12
C GLU A 45 12.54 1.69 13.86
N GLU A 46 11.86 2.55 13.11
CA GLU A 46 11.34 2.18 11.80
C GLU A 46 12.51 2.06 10.83
N THR A 47 12.97 0.84 10.59
CA THR A 47 13.93 0.59 9.52
C THR A 47 13.20 0.56 8.18
N ASP A 48 13.48 1.54 7.32
CA ASP A 48 13.04 1.55 5.93
C ASP A 48 13.60 0.32 5.20
N THR A 49 12.79 -0.73 5.13
CA THR A 49 13.14 -1.98 4.45
C THR A 49 12.55 -1.93 3.06
N ALA A 50 13.44 -1.89 2.08
CA ALA A 50 13.02 -1.87 0.70
C ALA A 50 12.36 -3.23 0.32
N PRO A 51 11.36 -3.27 -0.58
CA PRO A 51 10.58 -4.50 -0.87
C PRO A 51 11.42 -5.71 -1.30
N TRP A 52 12.61 -5.47 -1.88
CA TRP A 52 13.53 -6.52 -2.30
C TRP A 52 14.33 -7.15 -1.15
N GLN A 53 14.47 -6.45 -0.02
CA GLN A 53 15.16 -6.95 1.18
C GLN A 53 14.28 -7.87 2.03
N LEU A 54 12.95 -7.83 1.86
CA LEU A 54 12.05 -8.75 2.55
C LEU A 54 12.18 -10.17 1.97
N ASN A 55 12.19 -11.16 2.86
CA ASN A 55 12.04 -12.56 2.47
C ASN A 55 10.69 -12.80 1.76
N ALA A 56 10.57 -13.90 1.02
CA ALA A 56 9.40 -14.18 0.19
C ALA A 56 8.07 -14.21 0.97
N GLN A 57 8.08 -14.71 2.21
CA GLN A 57 6.89 -14.81 3.05
C GLN A 57 6.45 -13.44 3.60
N SER A 58 7.38 -12.62 4.07
CA SER A 58 7.11 -11.25 4.52
C SER A 58 6.69 -10.35 3.36
N ARG A 59 7.17 -10.60 2.14
CA ARG A 59 6.73 -9.90 0.93
C ARG A 59 5.24 -10.13 0.65
N ALA A 60 4.75 -11.36 0.81
CA ALA A 60 3.32 -11.65 0.67
C ALA A 60 2.48 -10.89 1.72
N ASN A 61 2.93 -10.88 2.98
CA ASN A 61 2.26 -10.13 4.04
C ASN A 61 2.27 -8.61 3.79
N TYR A 62 3.38 -8.07 3.28
CA TYR A 62 3.51 -6.66 2.92
C TYR A 62 2.53 -6.27 1.80
N VAL A 63 2.40 -7.09 0.76
CA VAL A 63 1.42 -6.86 -0.33
C VAL A 63 0.00 -6.89 0.22
N VAL A 64 -0.33 -7.83 1.12
CA VAL A 64 -1.66 -7.88 1.75
C VAL A 64 -1.91 -6.63 2.60
N ALA A 65 -0.94 -6.17 3.38
CA ALA A 65 -1.07 -4.96 4.19
C ALA A 65 -1.34 -3.72 3.32
N ILE A 66 -0.63 -3.58 2.19
CA ILE A 66 -0.90 -2.54 1.20
C ILE A 66 -2.30 -2.67 0.62
N MET A 67 -2.71 -3.88 0.21
CA MET A 67 -4.05 -4.11 -0.37
C MET A 67 -5.18 -3.79 0.62
N VAL A 68 -5.02 -4.10 1.90
CA VAL A 68 -6.01 -3.77 2.94
C VAL A 68 -6.08 -2.25 3.15
N ASN A 69 -4.94 -1.57 3.20
CA ASN A 69 -4.89 -0.12 3.37
C ASN A 69 -5.52 0.61 2.16
N TYR A 70 -5.20 0.20 0.94
CA TYR A 70 -5.79 0.75 -0.30
C TYR A 70 -7.26 0.37 -0.50
N GLY A 71 -7.66 -0.81 -0.04
CA GLY A 71 -9.06 -1.23 -0.07
C GLY A 71 -9.94 -0.35 0.82
N TYR A 72 -9.40 0.08 1.97
CA TYR A 72 -10.11 0.93 2.93
C TYR A 72 -10.22 2.39 2.48
N ASP A 73 -9.19 2.91 1.80
CA ASP A 73 -9.18 4.29 1.26
C ASP A 73 -9.88 4.42 -0.12
N SER A 74 -10.57 3.37 -0.56
CA SER A 74 -11.44 3.44 -1.75
C SER A 74 -12.77 4.15 -1.44
N GLY A 75 -12.69 5.43 -1.07
CA GLY A 75 -13.83 6.32 -0.86
C GLY A 75 -14.77 6.44 -2.09
N PRO A 76 -15.78 7.33 -2.05
CA PRO A 76 -16.91 7.39 -3.01
C PRO A 76 -16.55 7.76 -4.45
N TRP A 77 -15.27 7.78 -4.84
CA TRP A 77 -14.83 7.99 -6.22
C TRP A 77 -15.30 6.90 -7.19
N ARG A 78 -15.88 5.78 -6.70
CA ARG A 78 -16.65 4.82 -7.53
C ARG A 78 -17.81 5.44 -8.32
N GLY A 79 -18.26 6.66 -8.00
CA GLY A 79 -19.30 7.36 -8.75
C GLY A 79 -18.87 8.04 -10.05
N ARG A 80 -17.57 8.09 -10.38
CA ARG A 80 -17.08 8.92 -11.51
C ARG A 80 -16.45 8.15 -12.68
N ILE A 81 -16.64 6.84 -12.72
CA ILE A 81 -16.38 6.06 -13.94
C ILE A 81 -17.72 5.92 -14.69
N ALA A 82 -18.20 7.03 -15.25
CA ALA A 82 -19.20 6.93 -16.31
C ALA A 82 -18.51 6.19 -17.46
N PRO A 83 -19.07 5.08 -17.98
CA PRO A 83 -18.49 4.43 -19.15
C PRO A 83 -18.44 5.48 -20.25
N ALA A 84 -17.22 5.82 -20.69
CA ALA A 84 -17.00 6.58 -21.90
C ALA A 84 -17.70 5.82 -23.02
N ARG A 85 -18.89 6.30 -23.37
CA ARG A 85 -19.71 5.75 -24.44
C ARG A 85 -18.83 5.80 -25.69
N PRO A 86 -18.51 4.67 -26.35
CA PRO A 86 -17.76 4.73 -27.59
C PRO A 86 -18.54 5.62 -28.55
N ALA A 87 -17.90 6.69 -29.02
CA ALA A 87 -18.46 7.54 -30.05
C ALA A 87 -18.86 6.64 -31.23
N PRO A 88 -20.11 6.70 -31.73
CA PRO A 88 -20.50 5.89 -32.86
C PRO A 88 -19.64 6.27 -34.06
N ALA A 89 -18.78 5.34 -34.47
CA ALA A 89 -18.13 5.40 -35.77
C ALA A 89 -19.20 5.42 -36.86
N GLY A 90 -19.15 6.41 -37.73
CA GLY A 90 -19.88 6.41 -38.98
C GLY A 90 -21.01 7.44 -39.07
N ARG A 91 -20.68 8.63 -39.57
CA ARG A 91 -21.51 9.31 -40.56
C ARG A 91 -20.72 10.34 -41.37
N SER A 92 -19.93 9.82 -42.31
CA SER A 92 -19.71 10.52 -43.57
C SER A 92 -21.08 10.70 -44.24
N GLY A 93 -21.58 11.92 -44.27
CA GLY A 93 -22.94 12.24 -44.71
C GLY A 93 -22.97 13.52 -45.52
N ALA A 94 -22.61 13.37 -46.79
CA ALA A 94 -23.09 14.09 -47.97
C ALA A 94 -23.78 15.45 -47.77
N VAL A 95 -23.16 16.47 -48.36
CA VAL A 95 -23.82 17.67 -48.86
C VAL A 95 -24.98 17.25 -49.77
N ARG A 96 -26.22 17.45 -49.32
CA ARG A 96 -27.40 17.54 -50.20
C ARG A 96 -28.17 18.81 -49.91
N ARG A 97 -27.90 19.82 -50.74
CA ARG A 97 -28.88 20.82 -51.14
C ARG A 97 -30.07 20.11 -51.78
N ARG A 98 -31.30 20.46 -51.40
CA ARG A 98 -32.31 21.10 -52.25
C ARG A 98 -33.69 21.13 -51.57
N HIS A 99 -34.20 22.36 -51.50
CA HIS A 99 -35.57 22.83 -51.75
C HIS A 99 -36.80 22.18 -51.09
N ARG A 100 -37.58 23.09 -50.46
CA ARG A 100 -39.05 23.31 -50.57
C ARG A 100 -39.91 22.04 -50.59
N VAL A 101 -40.97 21.94 -49.80
CA VAL A 101 -42.21 22.71 -50.00
C VAL A 101 -43.08 22.62 -48.73
N ARG A 102 -43.70 23.76 -48.38
CA ARG A 102 -44.84 23.94 -47.47
C ARG A 102 -45.97 22.94 -47.73
N LEU A 103 -46.57 22.40 -46.67
CA LEU A 103 -48.01 22.11 -46.44
C LEU A 103 -48.05 21.39 -45.09
N GLY A 104 -48.60 21.94 -44.00
CA GLY A 104 -49.99 22.34 -43.88
C GLY A 104 -50.72 21.29 -43.03
N ALA A 105 -50.91 21.60 -41.75
CA ALA A 105 -52.02 21.22 -40.88
C ALA A 105 -52.40 19.72 -40.64
N LEU A 106 -52.86 19.49 -39.40
CA LEU A 106 -53.73 18.40 -38.92
C LEU A 106 -53.11 17.00 -38.71
N ARG A 107 -52.84 16.66 -37.45
CA ARG A 107 -53.61 15.64 -36.70
C ARG A 107 -53.16 15.54 -35.23
N LEU A 108 -53.78 16.37 -34.40
CA LEU A 108 -54.19 15.95 -33.07
C LEU A 108 -55.27 14.87 -33.24
N ARG A 109 -55.05 13.70 -32.61
CA ARG A 109 -56.00 12.63 -32.23
C ARG A 109 -55.45 11.24 -32.55
N ARG A 110 -54.92 10.60 -31.51
CA ARG A 110 -54.83 9.15 -31.23
C ARG A 110 -53.96 8.97 -29.97
N GLN A 111 -54.14 9.77 -28.93
CA GLN A 111 -55.06 9.47 -27.81
C GLN A 111 -55.62 8.03 -27.80
N ARG A 112 -55.14 7.29 -26.80
CA ARG A 112 -55.85 6.21 -26.07
C ARG A 112 -56.42 5.07 -26.91
N GLN A 113 -55.64 4.00 -27.14
CA GLN A 113 -56.18 2.63 -27.24
C GLN A 113 -55.14 1.49 -27.38
N ARG A 114 -54.01 1.53 -26.66
CA ARG A 114 -53.18 0.32 -26.48
C ARG A 114 -52.80 0.12 -25.01
N ARG A 115 -53.84 0.05 -24.17
CA ARG A 115 -53.87 -0.74 -22.95
C ARG A 115 -54.80 -1.91 -23.22
N ALA A 116 -54.39 -3.10 -22.76
CA ALA A 116 -55.07 -4.39 -22.72
C ALA A 116 -54.70 -5.41 -23.83
N ARG A 117 -54.37 -6.61 -23.33
CA ARG A 117 -54.02 -7.90 -23.97
C ARG A 117 -52.57 -8.00 -24.49
N ASP A 118 -51.75 -8.97 -24.09
CA ASP A 118 -51.98 -10.23 -23.37
C ASP A 118 -50.72 -10.71 -22.62
N PRO A 119 -50.85 -11.69 -21.70
CA PRO A 119 -49.83 -12.19 -20.79
C PRO A 119 -49.04 -13.37 -21.39
N HIS A 120 -48.12 -13.91 -20.58
CA HIS A 120 -47.22 -15.05 -20.83
C HIS A 120 -46.03 -14.76 -21.75
N HIS A 121 -44.85 -14.59 -21.13
CA HIS A 121 -43.81 -15.62 -21.21
C HIS A 121 -42.72 -15.37 -20.16
N ASP A 122 -42.58 -16.39 -19.30
CA ASP A 122 -41.36 -16.92 -18.69
C ASP A 122 -40.65 -16.15 -17.57
N ASP A 123 -41.04 -16.57 -16.36
CA ASP A 123 -40.26 -16.60 -15.13
C ASP A 123 -38.87 -17.23 -15.35
N VAL A 124 -37.87 -16.38 -15.61
CA VAL A 124 -36.45 -16.69 -15.32
C VAL A 124 -35.81 -15.51 -14.59
N LEU A 125 -36.34 -15.20 -13.40
CA LEU A 125 -35.61 -14.43 -12.37
C LEU A 125 -35.83 -15.07 -11.00
N SER A 126 -35.51 -16.36 -10.94
CA SER A 126 -35.18 -17.01 -9.68
C SER A 126 -33.80 -16.52 -9.21
N GLN A 127 -33.76 -16.09 -7.94
CA GLN A 127 -32.57 -15.88 -7.11
C GLN A 127 -31.82 -14.54 -7.21
N SER A 128 -32.53 -13.46 -6.93
CA SER A 128 -31.97 -12.37 -6.11
C SER A 128 -32.19 -12.69 -4.63
N ARG A 129 -31.47 -13.69 -4.09
CA ARG A 129 -31.28 -13.76 -2.64
C ARG A 129 -30.22 -12.71 -2.29
N PRO A 130 -30.45 -11.79 -1.34
CA PRO A 130 -29.39 -10.94 -0.80
C PRO A 130 -28.35 -11.88 -0.19
N GLY A 131 -27.25 -12.06 -0.93
CA GLY A 131 -26.08 -12.76 -0.45
C GLY A 131 -25.61 -12.04 0.81
N ARG A 132 -25.91 -12.64 1.96
CA ARG A 132 -25.05 -12.49 3.14
C ARG A 132 -23.65 -12.72 2.61
N MET A 133 -22.86 -11.65 2.52
CA MET A 133 -21.42 -11.77 2.59
C MET A 133 -21.17 -12.56 3.87
N ARG A 134 -21.04 -13.89 3.73
CA ARG A 134 -20.28 -14.68 4.68
C ARG A 134 -18.94 -13.97 4.68
N ARG A 135 -18.70 -13.19 5.75
CA ARG A 135 -17.34 -12.87 6.17
C ARG A 135 -16.54 -14.14 5.93
N PRO A 136 -15.46 -14.12 5.14
CA PRO A 136 -14.56 -15.25 5.12
C PRO A 136 -14.16 -15.46 6.58
N THR A 137 -14.75 -16.48 7.21
CA THR A 137 -14.25 -17.00 8.46
C THR A 137 -12.90 -17.55 8.07
N ILE A 138 -11.87 -16.72 8.20
CA ILE A 138 -10.48 -17.16 8.14
C ILE A 138 -10.44 -18.30 9.16
N PRO A 139 -10.22 -19.56 8.74
CA PRO A 139 -10.05 -20.63 9.71
C PRO A 139 -8.89 -20.18 10.60
N LEU A 140 -9.16 -19.99 11.89
CA LEU A 140 -8.13 -19.95 12.91
C LEU A 140 -7.48 -21.32 12.86
N PHE A 141 -6.50 -21.47 11.98
CA PHE A 141 -5.64 -22.62 11.93
C PHE A 141 -4.76 -22.53 13.15
N VAL A 142 -5.25 -23.05 14.28
CA VAL A 142 -4.44 -23.39 15.44
C VAL A 142 -3.65 -24.63 15.06
N GLY A 143 -2.76 -24.49 14.09
CA GLY A 143 -1.65 -25.42 13.94
C GLY A 143 -0.78 -25.30 15.19
N PRO A 144 -0.11 -26.37 15.62
CA PRO A 144 0.92 -26.22 16.64
C PRO A 144 1.86 -25.13 16.15
N THR A 145 1.93 -24.01 16.88
CA THR A 145 2.94 -22.98 16.66
C THR A 145 4.26 -23.73 16.53
N PRO A 146 4.90 -23.77 15.34
CA PRO A 146 6.16 -24.45 15.21
C PRO A 146 7.06 -23.75 16.21
N THR A 147 7.46 -24.47 17.26
CA THR A 147 8.47 -24.00 18.19
C THR A 147 9.61 -23.50 17.31
N PRO A 148 9.97 -22.21 17.36
CA PRO A 148 11.03 -21.71 16.51
C PRO A 148 12.25 -22.54 16.82
N GLN A 149 12.61 -23.43 15.89
CA GLN A 149 13.92 -24.06 15.93
C GLN A 149 14.85 -22.87 15.79
N SER A 150 15.54 -22.56 16.89
CA SER A 150 16.64 -21.62 16.87
C SER A 150 17.71 -22.28 16.02
N THR A 151 17.60 -22.10 14.71
CA THR A 151 18.69 -22.36 13.79
C THR A 151 19.74 -21.34 14.17
N VAL A 152 20.66 -21.78 15.03
CA VAL A 152 21.92 -21.10 15.28
C VAL A 152 22.63 -21.10 13.92
N PHE A 153 22.41 -20.03 13.16
CA PHE A 153 23.31 -19.71 12.08
C PHE A 153 24.63 -19.42 12.77
N GLU A 154 25.63 -20.27 12.55
CA GLU A 154 27.00 -19.88 12.80
C GLU A 154 27.20 -18.60 12.00
N ILE A 155 27.20 -17.47 12.70
CA ILE A 155 27.59 -16.19 12.12
C ILE A 155 28.98 -16.47 11.59
N PRO A 156 29.21 -16.42 10.26
CA PRO A 156 30.56 -16.56 9.76
C PRO A 156 31.36 -15.48 10.46
N THR A 157 32.24 -15.90 11.36
CA THR A 157 33.11 -15.02 12.12
C THR A 157 33.87 -14.23 11.07
N LEU A 158 33.48 -12.97 10.90
CA LEU A 158 34.19 -12.07 10.00
C LEU A 158 35.67 -12.18 10.38
N PRO A 159 36.58 -12.41 9.42
CA PRO A 159 38.00 -12.36 9.73
C PRO A 159 38.26 -11.05 10.47
N PRO A 160 39.09 -11.07 11.52
CA PRO A 160 39.35 -9.89 12.32
C PRO A 160 39.66 -8.73 11.37
N PRO A 161 39.07 -7.54 11.62
CA PRO A 161 39.31 -6.38 10.76
C PRO A 161 40.83 -6.25 10.59
N PRO A 162 41.33 -6.02 9.36
CA PRO A 162 42.76 -5.94 9.12
C PRO A 162 43.36 -5.02 10.17
N THR A 163 44.23 -5.61 11.00
CA THR A 163 44.95 -4.90 12.06
C THR A 163 45.46 -3.62 11.43
N LYS A 164 45.06 -2.47 11.99
CA LYS A 164 45.48 -1.17 11.50
C LYS A 164 47.00 -1.17 11.40
N THR A 165 47.52 -1.36 10.19
CA THR A 165 48.92 -1.10 9.90
C THR A 165 49.12 0.36 10.23
N ALA A 166 50.03 0.65 11.16
CA ALA A 166 50.37 2.02 11.52
C ALA A 166 50.70 2.76 10.23
N THR A 167 49.84 3.73 9.88
CA THR A 167 50.09 4.61 8.75
C THR A 167 51.42 5.31 9.03
N PRO A 168 52.42 5.21 8.13
CA PRO A 168 53.66 5.93 8.31
C PRO A 168 53.36 7.42 8.49
N PRO A 169 54.17 8.14 9.30
CA PRO A 169 53.98 9.57 9.50
C PRO A 169 53.94 10.28 8.14
N PRO A 170 52.98 11.19 7.92
CA PRO A 170 52.82 11.88 6.65
C PRO A 170 54.12 12.60 6.27
N ASP A 171 54.54 12.42 5.02
CA ASP A 171 55.70 13.09 4.47
C ASP A 171 55.47 14.61 4.54
N PRO A 172 56.35 15.39 5.20
CA PRO A 172 56.17 16.83 5.36
C PRO A 172 56.14 17.61 4.03
N ASN A 173 56.38 16.95 2.89
CA ASN A 173 56.30 17.52 1.55
C ASN A 173 55.04 17.17 0.74
N GLU A 174 54.10 16.38 1.27
CA GLU A 174 52.79 16.24 0.62
C GLU A 174 51.93 17.47 0.93
N GLN A 175 52.04 18.48 0.06
CA GLN A 175 51.10 19.59 -0.01
C GLN A 175 49.70 19.03 -0.24
N GLY A 176 48.96 18.95 0.87
CA GLY A 176 47.60 18.45 0.93
C GLY A 176 46.76 19.09 -0.17
N SER A 177 46.15 18.23 -0.99
CA SER A 177 45.08 18.60 -1.89
C SER A 177 44.07 19.42 -1.09
N THR A 178 44.02 20.72 -1.39
CA THR A 178 43.13 21.68 -0.76
C THR A 178 41.74 21.05 -0.66
N PRO A 179 41.11 21.00 0.52
CA PRO A 179 39.76 20.46 0.64
C PRO A 179 38.88 21.23 -0.33
N VAL A 180 38.36 20.53 -1.34
CA VAL A 180 37.42 21.10 -2.30
C VAL A 180 36.25 21.60 -1.47
N ARG A 181 36.20 22.92 -1.28
CA ARG A 181 35.11 23.57 -0.58
C ARG A 181 33.89 23.37 -1.44
N VAL A 182 33.05 22.40 -1.07
CA VAL A 182 31.75 22.18 -1.70
C VAL A 182 30.91 23.41 -1.35
N VAL A 183 30.94 24.40 -2.23
CA VAL A 183 30.04 25.55 -2.14
C VAL A 183 28.64 24.99 -2.35
N PRO A 184 27.68 25.24 -1.46
CA PRO A 184 26.30 24.83 -1.68
C PRO A 184 25.81 25.44 -2.99
N THR A 185 25.71 24.62 -4.03
CA THR A 185 25.16 25.07 -5.31
C THR A 185 23.71 25.42 -5.04
N VAL A 186 23.39 26.71 -5.09
CA VAL A 186 22.02 27.20 -5.00
C VAL A 186 21.24 26.51 -6.12
N ALA A 187 20.29 25.64 -5.75
CA ALA A 187 19.51 24.90 -6.74
C ALA A 187 18.79 25.92 -7.64
N PRO A 188 19.04 25.91 -8.97
CA PRO A 188 18.40 26.86 -9.85
C PRO A 188 16.88 26.69 -9.76
N GLN A 189 16.18 27.77 -9.42
CA GLN A 189 14.71 27.79 -9.26
C GLN A 189 13.97 27.87 -10.60
N GLY A 190 14.55 27.31 -11.66
CA GLY A 190 13.98 27.34 -13.00
C GLY A 190 12.81 26.37 -13.17
N ALA A 191 11.91 26.68 -14.11
CA ALA A 191 10.96 25.70 -14.60
C ALA A 191 11.71 24.67 -15.46
N PHE A 192 11.51 23.38 -15.16
CA PHE A 192 12.04 22.28 -15.97
C PHE A 192 11.00 21.87 -17.01
N ASP A 193 11.46 21.54 -18.21
CA ASP A 193 10.63 20.97 -19.27
C ASP A 193 11.16 19.60 -19.71
N ILE A 194 10.25 18.71 -20.10
CA ILE A 194 10.61 17.35 -20.53
C ILE A 194 10.99 17.42 -22.00
N VAL A 195 12.30 17.46 -22.27
CA VAL A 195 12.82 17.58 -23.63
C VAL A 195 12.84 16.23 -24.35
N ARG A 196 13.06 15.12 -23.63
CA ARG A 196 13.18 13.77 -24.22
C ARG A 196 12.65 12.71 -23.26
N LEU A 197 11.77 11.86 -23.76
CA LEU A 197 11.24 10.70 -23.05
C LEU A 197 11.38 9.47 -23.94
N GLU A 198 12.35 8.62 -23.62
CA GLU A 198 12.60 7.39 -24.36
C GLU A 198 12.43 6.17 -23.46
N ARG A 199 11.90 5.11 -24.05
CA ARG A 199 11.84 3.80 -23.39
C ARG A 199 13.06 3.02 -23.83
N PHE A 200 13.93 2.68 -22.89
CA PHE A 200 15.01 1.74 -23.12
C PHE A 200 14.60 0.37 -22.58
N CYS A 201 14.75 -0.65 -23.41
CA CYS A 201 14.50 -2.03 -23.03
C CYS A 201 15.84 -2.74 -22.91
N ASP A 202 16.37 -2.81 -21.69
CA ASP A 202 17.50 -3.68 -21.38
C ASP A 202 16.98 -5.03 -20.89
N ALA A 203 17.47 -6.13 -21.47
CA ALA A 203 17.08 -7.47 -21.04
C ALA A 203 17.67 -7.83 -19.67
N ASP A 204 18.82 -7.26 -19.32
CA ASP A 204 19.55 -7.57 -18.09
C ASP A 204 19.16 -6.64 -16.93
N THR A 205 18.54 -5.48 -17.22
CA THR A 205 18.10 -4.52 -16.21
C THR A 205 16.66 -4.00 -16.44
N PRO A 206 15.64 -4.84 -16.20
CA PRO A 206 14.25 -4.39 -16.30
C PRO A 206 13.89 -3.39 -15.18
N GLY A 207 13.14 -2.35 -15.54
CA GLY A 207 12.46 -1.48 -14.57
C GLY A 207 13.26 -0.30 -14.01
N ILE A 208 14.36 0.09 -14.65
CA ILE A 208 15.11 1.30 -14.27
C ILE A 208 14.50 2.53 -14.93
N ILE A 209 14.30 3.59 -14.14
CA ILE A 209 13.97 4.93 -14.63
C ILE A 209 15.21 5.80 -14.45
N VAL A 210 15.86 6.17 -15.56
CA VAL A 210 17.01 7.09 -15.54
C VAL A 210 16.50 8.50 -15.82
N VAL A 211 16.72 9.42 -14.89
CA VAL A 211 16.42 10.84 -15.09
C VAL A 211 17.74 11.59 -15.19
N GLN A 212 17.99 12.21 -16.33
CA GLN A 212 19.13 13.10 -16.55
C GLN A 212 18.62 14.54 -16.61
N VAL A 213 19.13 15.39 -15.72
CA VAL A 213 18.84 16.83 -15.75
C VAL A 213 19.97 17.52 -16.47
N GLN A 214 19.64 18.22 -17.56
CA GLN A 214 20.61 18.93 -18.40
C GLN A 214 20.09 20.34 -18.69
N GLU A 215 21.00 21.27 -18.96
CA GLU A 215 20.71 22.60 -19.44
C GLU A 215 20.39 22.58 -20.95
N ARG A 216 19.95 23.72 -21.51
CA ARG A 216 19.47 23.81 -22.90
C ARG A 216 20.56 23.51 -23.95
N ASP A 217 21.82 23.64 -23.56
CA ASP A 217 23.01 23.34 -24.34
C ASP A 217 23.47 21.87 -24.24
N GLY A 218 22.81 21.06 -23.40
CA GLY A 218 23.15 19.66 -23.13
C GLY A 218 24.11 19.47 -21.95
N THR A 219 24.51 20.53 -21.26
CA THR A 219 25.40 20.43 -20.08
C THR A 219 24.66 19.79 -18.90
N PRO A 220 25.18 18.74 -18.24
CA PRO A 220 24.51 18.13 -17.10
C PRO A 220 24.46 19.07 -15.90
N LEU A 221 23.32 19.10 -15.22
CA LEU A 221 23.07 19.92 -14.02
C LEU A 221 23.12 19.03 -12.76
N PRO A 222 24.23 19.01 -12.00
CA PRO A 222 24.35 18.19 -10.80
C PRO A 222 23.54 18.74 -9.63
N GLY A 223 23.26 17.89 -8.64
CA GLY A 223 22.67 18.29 -7.34
C GLY A 223 21.17 18.56 -7.35
N GLN A 224 20.46 18.26 -8.44
CA GLN A 224 19.03 18.52 -8.54
C GLN A 224 18.19 17.44 -7.87
N ARG A 225 17.21 17.87 -7.06
CA ARG A 225 16.24 16.95 -6.46
C ARG A 225 15.18 16.58 -7.50
N VAL A 226 15.10 15.30 -7.82
CA VAL A 226 14.10 14.76 -8.74
C VAL A 226 13.09 13.92 -7.96
N ARG A 227 11.80 14.15 -8.21
CA ARG A 227 10.72 13.32 -7.66
C ARG A 227 10.00 12.63 -8.80
N ALA A 228 10.13 11.30 -8.87
CA ALA A 228 9.42 10.49 -9.84
C ALA A 228 8.19 9.85 -9.20
N SER A 229 7.04 9.95 -9.87
CA SER A 229 5.81 9.25 -9.49
C SER A 229 5.18 8.60 -10.70
N TRP A 230 4.72 7.37 -10.54
CA TRP A 230 3.96 6.63 -11.53
C TRP A 230 2.65 6.14 -10.90
N ARG A 231 1.76 5.58 -11.73
CA ARG A 231 0.38 5.25 -11.34
C ARG A 231 0.28 4.34 -10.10
N ASP A 232 1.31 3.54 -9.86
CA ASP A 232 1.35 2.49 -8.84
C ASP A 232 2.53 2.65 -7.85
N GLY A 233 3.20 3.81 -7.79
CA GLY A 233 4.34 4.01 -6.87
C GLY A 233 5.04 5.38 -6.95
N ARG A 234 5.96 5.66 -6.01
CA ARG A 234 6.80 6.87 -5.96
C ARG A 234 8.24 6.50 -5.62
N ALA A 235 9.21 7.19 -6.24
CA ALA A 235 10.62 7.11 -5.89
C ALA A 235 11.20 8.51 -5.64
N TYR A 236 12.15 8.59 -4.71
CA TYR A 236 12.88 9.80 -4.36
C TYR A 236 14.35 9.59 -4.68
N SER A 237 14.98 10.51 -5.42
CA SER A 237 16.43 10.55 -5.53
C SER A 237 17.00 11.50 -4.48
N SER A 238 18.01 11.04 -3.75
CA SER A 238 18.86 11.92 -2.94
C SER A 238 19.92 12.53 -3.86
N PRO A 239 20.26 13.82 -3.72
CA PRO A 239 21.44 14.37 -4.38
C PRO A 239 22.69 13.62 -3.87
N ALA A 240 23.53 13.19 -4.79
CA ALA A 240 24.89 12.71 -4.53
C ALA A 240 25.87 13.89 -4.65
#